data_AF-A0A6J2TRK8-F1
#
_entry.id   AF-A0A6J2TRK8-F1
#
_cell.length_a   1.000
_cell.length_b   1.000
_cell.length_c   1.000
_cell.angle_alpha   90.00
_cell.angle_beta   90.00
_cell.angle_gamma   90.00
#
_symmetry.space_group_name_H-M   'P 1'
#
loop_
_entity.id
_entity.type
_entity.pdbx_description
1 polymer ?
#
loop_
_entity_poly.entity_id
_entity_poly.type
_entity_poly.pdbx_seq_one_letter_code
_entity_poly.pdbx_strand_id
1 'polypeptide(L)'
;MNKPVEKEQKDTEKRLVSCDFEIRGKIPKDKFEPFASSQALILGVFGYIERVSDECLRGQLQGEEKLIEAFRKLIETAMEYVAAIKEFIIINIKAIEECTYQTFEVRDSTCKKPNADKK
;
A
#
# COMPACT_ATOMS: atom_id res chain seq x y z
N MET A 1 37.66 1.96 10.63
CA MET A 1 37.06 1.88 9.29
C MET A 1 36.40 0.50 9.24
N ASN A 2 35.09 0.29 9.38
CA ASN A 2 33.93 1.00 8.83
C ASN A 2 32.69 0.91 9.76
N LYS A 3 31.70 1.74 9.42
CA LYS A 3 30.46 2.17 10.11
C LYS A 3 29.61 1.08 10.82
N PRO A 4 28.93 1.40 11.94
CA PRO A 4 27.78 0.64 12.41
C PRO A 4 26.53 0.99 11.57
N VAL A 5 25.85 -0.02 11.03
CA VAL A 5 24.49 0.10 10.45
C VAL A 5 23.54 -0.46 11.51
N GLU A 6 22.94 0.39 12.32
CA GLU A 6 21.55 0.86 12.13
C GLU A 6 20.52 -0.28 12.06
N LYS A 7 19.96 -0.65 13.22
CA LYS A 7 18.59 -0.25 13.64
C LYS A 7 18.17 -1.09 14.86
N GLU A 8 18.40 -0.53 16.03
CA GLU A 8 17.68 -0.88 17.23
C GLU A 8 16.24 -0.37 17.08
N GLN A 9 15.26 -1.26 16.97
CA GLN A 9 13.85 -0.92 17.18
C GLN A 9 13.33 -1.76 18.35
N LYS A 10 13.50 -1.10 19.49
CA LYS A 10 13.03 -1.37 20.83
C LYS A 10 11.58 -1.86 20.86
N ASP A 11 11.43 -3.04 21.45
CA ASP A 11 10.23 -3.65 21.98
C ASP A 11 9.26 -2.60 22.55
N THR A 12 8.15 -2.39 21.87
CA THR A 12 6.96 -1.69 22.39
C THR A 12 5.80 -2.28 21.61
N GLU A 13 5.15 -3.28 22.23
CA GLU A 13 3.89 -3.89 21.84
C GLU A 13 3.65 -3.93 20.33
N LYS A 14 4.12 -5.02 19.68
CA LYS A 14 3.85 -5.34 18.28
C LYS A 14 2.36 -5.61 18.07
N ARG A 15 1.53 -4.57 18.17
CA ARG A 15 0.12 -4.64 17.84
C ARG A 15 0.04 -4.61 16.32
N LEU A 16 -0.15 -5.79 15.75
CA LEU A 16 -0.48 -5.89 14.35
C LEU A 16 -1.86 -5.26 14.15
N VAL A 17 -1.99 -4.48 13.10
CA VAL A 17 -3.25 -3.86 12.72
C VAL A 17 -3.52 -4.15 11.26
N SER A 18 -4.79 -4.36 10.95
CA SER A 18 -5.34 -4.42 9.61
C SER A 18 -6.09 -3.12 9.37
N CYS A 19 -5.80 -2.45 8.27
CA CYS A 19 -6.45 -1.21 7.88
C CYS A 19 -6.83 -1.31 6.41
N ASP A 20 -8.05 -0.92 6.07
CA ASP A 20 -8.42 -0.73 4.68
C ASP A 20 -8.08 0.71 4.28
N PHE A 21 -7.75 0.93 3.02
CA PHE A 21 -7.47 2.25 2.50
C PHE A 21 -8.14 2.47 1.15
N GLU A 22 -8.47 3.73 0.87
CA GLU A 22 -9.01 4.20 -0.39
C GLU A 22 -8.19 5.43 -0.83
N ILE A 23 -7.63 5.37 -2.03
CA ILE A 23 -6.94 6.46 -2.67
C ILE A 23 -7.82 6.97 -3.81
N ARG A 24 -8.16 8.25 -3.76
CA ARG A 24 -8.86 8.93 -4.85
C ARG A 24 -7.86 9.81 -5.58
N GLY A 25 -7.84 9.70 -6.90
CA GLY A 25 -6.89 10.42 -7.70
C GLY A 25 -6.67 9.78 -9.06
N LYS A 26 -6.35 10.59 -10.05
CA LYS A 26 -6.11 10.18 -11.43
C LYS A 26 -4.73 9.58 -11.60
N ILE A 27 -4.51 8.44 -10.95
CA ILE A 27 -3.19 7.87 -10.73
C ILE A 27 -2.84 6.93 -11.88
N PRO A 28 -1.70 7.13 -12.57
CA PRO A 28 -1.26 6.22 -13.63
C PRO A 28 -0.88 4.86 -13.04
N LYS A 29 -1.59 3.80 -13.48
CA LYS A 29 -1.40 2.43 -12.97
C LYS A 29 0.03 1.93 -13.11
N ASP A 30 0.62 2.23 -14.26
CA ASP A 30 1.95 1.81 -14.69
C ASP A 30 3.07 2.24 -13.72
N LYS A 31 2.83 3.29 -12.91
CA LYS A 31 3.82 3.80 -11.95
C LYS A 31 3.42 3.56 -10.50
N PHE A 32 2.13 3.61 -10.19
CA PHE A 32 1.70 3.57 -8.79
C PHE A 32 1.66 2.18 -8.21
N GLU A 33 1.21 1.19 -8.98
CA GLU A 33 1.18 -0.21 -8.54
C GLU A 33 2.57 -0.75 -8.16
N PRO A 34 3.60 -0.63 -9.02
CA PRO A 34 4.95 -1.06 -8.66
C PRO A 34 5.55 -0.19 -7.54
N PHE A 35 5.21 1.10 -7.48
CA PHE A 35 5.64 1.97 -6.38
C PHE A 35 5.06 1.50 -5.04
N ALA A 36 3.74 1.37 -4.94
CA ALA A 36 3.06 0.94 -3.72
C ALA A 36 3.52 -0.45 -3.26
N SER A 37 3.66 -1.40 -4.20
CA SER A 37 4.18 -2.74 -3.90
C SER A 37 5.64 -2.69 -3.41
N SER A 38 6.50 -1.91 -4.05
CA SER A 38 7.90 -1.77 -3.61
C SER A 38 7.99 -1.12 -2.23
N GLN A 39 7.22 -0.06 -1.96
CA GLN A 39 7.21 0.61 -0.65
C GLN A 39 6.64 -0.30 0.43
N ALA A 40 5.60 -1.07 0.12
CA ALA A 40 5.06 -2.07 1.04
C ALA A 40 6.09 -3.14 1.41
N LEU A 41 6.82 -3.65 0.42
CA LEU A 41 7.91 -4.62 0.62
C LEU A 41 9.09 -4.03 1.42
N ILE A 42 9.47 -2.78 1.15
CA ILE A 42 10.55 -2.08 1.89
C ILE A 42 10.17 -1.88 3.35
N LEU A 43 8.92 -1.51 3.62
CA LEU A 43 8.41 -1.30 4.97
C LEU A 43 8.09 -2.61 5.69
N GLY A 44 7.87 -3.71 4.96
CA GLY A 44 7.49 -4.99 5.54
C GLY A 44 6.01 -5.07 5.91
N VAL A 45 5.15 -4.33 5.20
CA VAL A 45 3.69 -4.44 5.33
C VAL A 45 3.11 -5.36 4.26
N PHE A 46 2.07 -6.09 4.63
CA PHE A 46 1.38 -7.05 3.78
C PHE A 46 0.01 -6.54 3.39
N GLY A 47 -0.60 -7.15 2.38
CA GLY A 47 -1.97 -6.83 1.99
C GLY A 47 -2.13 -6.76 0.49
N TYR A 48 -3.01 -5.88 0.02
CA TYR A 48 -3.22 -5.74 -1.41
C TYR A 48 -3.66 -4.34 -1.78
N ILE A 49 -3.41 -3.96 -3.02
CA ILE A 49 -4.03 -2.81 -3.66
C ILE A 49 -4.85 -3.27 -4.84
N GLU A 50 -6.07 -2.78 -4.95
CA GLU A 50 -6.98 -3.02 -6.04
C GLU A 50 -7.45 -1.71 -6.66
N ARG A 51 -7.30 -1.58 -7.98
CA ARG A 51 -7.90 -0.46 -8.71
C ARG A 51 -9.39 -0.71 -8.86
N VAL A 52 -10.24 0.18 -8.36
CA VAL A 52 -11.70 0.11 -8.57
C VAL A 52 -12.08 0.85 -9.86
N SER A 53 -11.46 2.00 -10.09
CA SER A 53 -11.68 2.88 -11.24
C SER A 53 -10.40 3.60 -11.62
N ASP A 54 -10.36 4.28 -12.76
CA ASP A 54 -9.20 5.07 -13.19
C ASP A 54 -8.78 6.15 -12.18
N GLU A 55 -9.75 6.60 -11.38
CA GLU A 55 -9.58 7.65 -10.37
C GLU A 55 -9.74 7.15 -8.92
N CYS A 56 -9.89 5.83 -8.71
CA CYS A 56 -10.14 5.25 -7.39
C CYS A 56 -9.41 3.91 -7.22
N LEU A 57 -8.55 3.84 -6.21
CA LEU A 57 -7.87 2.63 -5.77
C LEU A 57 -8.33 2.34 -4.35
N ARG A 58 -8.55 1.08 -4.03
CA ARG A 58 -8.77 0.61 -2.66
C ARG A 58 -7.74 -0.45 -2.32
N GLY A 59 -7.58 -0.76 -1.06
CA GLY A 59 -6.71 -1.84 -0.66
C GLY A 59 -6.79 -2.11 0.81
N GLN A 60 -6.00 -3.08 1.23
CA GLN A 60 -5.84 -3.41 2.63
C GLN A 60 -4.36 -3.49 2.95
N LEU A 61 -4.00 -3.01 4.13
CA LEU A 61 -2.67 -3.12 4.70
C LEU A 61 -2.77 -3.85 6.02
N GLN A 62 -1.83 -4.77 6.25
CA GLN A 62 -1.67 -5.51 7.48
C GLN A 62 -0.22 -5.46 7.89
N GLY A 63 0.03 -5.14 9.15
CA GLY A 63 1.38 -5.07 9.68
C GLY A 63 1.39 -4.38 11.02
N GLU A 64 2.58 -4.12 11.54
CA GLU A 64 2.73 -3.35 12.77
C GLU A 64 2.17 -1.94 12.56
N GLU A 65 1.46 -1.40 13.56
CA GLU A 65 0.88 -0.06 13.51
C GLU A 65 1.92 1.01 13.10
N LYS A 66 3.16 0.89 13.58
CA LYS A 66 4.27 1.78 13.22
C LYS A 66 4.60 1.74 11.72
N LEU A 67 4.53 0.57 11.09
CA LEU A 67 4.82 0.38 9.67
C LEU A 67 3.65 0.90 8.81
N ILE A 68 2.42 0.68 9.27
CA ILE A 68 1.22 1.24 8.64
C ILE A 68 1.25 2.76 8.67
N GLU A 69 1.62 3.36 9.81
CA GLU A 69 1.77 4.81 9.93
C GLU A 69 2.88 5.36 9.03
N ALA A 70 4.00 4.65 8.93
CA ALA A 70 5.08 5.00 8.01
C ALA A 70 4.63 4.94 6.54
N PHE A 71 3.87 3.90 6.16
CA PHE A 71 3.30 3.78 4.82
C PHE A 71 2.32 4.92 4.54
N ARG A 72 1.43 5.22 5.47
CA ARG A 72 0.50 6.35 5.39
C ARG A 72 1.26 7.65 5.13
N LYS A 73 2.24 7.98 5.98
CA LYS A 73 3.05 9.20 5.84
C LYS A 73 3.75 9.24 4.48
N LEU A 74 4.23 8.11 4.00
CA LEU A 74 4.87 8.01 2.69
C LEU A 74 3.89 8.32 1.55
N ILE A 75 2.66 7.80 1.62
CA ILE A 75 1.60 8.11 0.65
C ILE A 75 1.16 9.58 0.77
N GLU A 76 1.01 10.13 1.97
CA GLU A 76 0.70 11.55 2.19
C GLU A 76 1.80 12.44 1.59
N THR A 77 3.07 12.17 1.87
CA THR A 77 4.19 12.88 1.22
C THR A 77 4.16 12.69 -0.29
N ALA A 78 3.99 11.47 -0.77
CA ALA A 78 3.88 11.20 -2.20
C ALA A 78 2.70 11.93 -2.84
N MET A 79 1.60 12.19 -2.12
CA MET A 79 0.46 12.96 -2.61
C MET A 79 0.84 14.42 -2.88
N GLU A 80 1.70 15.00 -2.03
CA GLU A 80 2.19 16.37 -2.21
C GLU A 80 3.07 16.48 -3.47
N TYR A 81 3.82 15.43 -3.80
CA TYR A 81 4.65 15.37 -5.01
C TYR A 81 3.89 14.91 -6.26
N VAL A 82 2.94 14.00 -6.08
CA VAL A 82 2.15 13.37 -7.12
C VAL A 82 0.76 14.00 -7.07
N ALA A 83 0.61 15.13 -7.77
CA ALA A 83 -0.68 15.82 -7.96
C ALA A 83 -1.79 14.96 -8.60
N ALA A 84 -1.47 13.72 -8.97
CA ALA A 84 -2.40 12.71 -9.40
C ALA A 84 -3.23 12.15 -8.23
N ILE A 85 -2.69 12.10 -7.01
CA ILE A 85 -3.40 11.66 -5.80
C ILE A 85 -4.16 12.87 -5.23
N LYS A 86 -5.49 12.82 -5.21
CA LYS A 86 -6.33 13.86 -4.61
C LYS A 86 -6.52 13.65 -3.11
N GLU A 87 -6.78 12.41 -2.71
CA GLU A 87 -7.20 12.10 -1.35
C GLU A 87 -6.76 10.68 -0.97
N PHE A 88 -6.34 10.50 0.27
CA PHE A 88 -6.03 9.20 0.85
C PHE A 88 -6.84 9.02 2.13
N ILE A 89 -7.63 7.96 2.16
CA ILE A 89 -8.59 7.68 3.23
C ILE A 89 -8.21 6.32 3.82
N ILE A 90 -8.02 6.25 5.13
CA ILE A 90 -7.86 4.98 5.84
C ILE A 90 -9.14 4.72 6.61
N ILE A 91 -9.68 3.51 6.46
CA ILE A 91 -10.90 3.03 7.12
C ILE A 91 -10.65 1.67 7.77
N ASN A 92 -11.57 1.25 8.65
CA ASN A 92 -11.56 -0.09 9.27
C ASN A 92 -10.22 -0.50 9.91
N ILE A 93 -9.60 0.41 10.67
CA ILE A 93 -8.42 0.07 11.47
C ILE A 93 -8.86 -0.92 12.56
N LYS A 94 -8.26 -2.12 12.54
CA LYS A 94 -8.55 -3.21 13.48
C LYS A 94 -7.24 -3.80 13.97
N ALA A 95 -7.10 -3.99 15.28
CA ALA A 95 -6.02 -4.81 15.81
C ALA A 95 -6.24 -6.28 15.41
N ILE A 96 -5.20 -6.91 14.87
CA ILE A 96 -5.18 -8.33 14.51
C ILE A 96 -4.08 -9.02 15.30
N GLU A 97 -4.23 -10.32 15.55
CA GLU A 97 -3.20 -11.12 16.23
C GLU A 97 -2.21 -11.74 15.23
N GLU A 98 -2.65 -11.99 13.99
CA GLU A 98 -1.85 -12.61 12.94
C GLU A 98 -2.14 -11.97 11.57
N CYS A 99 -1.11 -11.80 10.75
CA CYS A 99 -1.25 -11.33 9.37
C CYS A 99 -1.84 -12.45 8.49
N THR A 100 -2.97 -12.16 7.85
CA THR A 100 -3.61 -13.08 6.89
C THR A 100 -2.93 -13.06 5.51
N TYR A 101 -2.16 -12.01 5.22
CA TYR A 101 -1.40 -11.87 3.98
C TYR A 101 0.08 -12.05 4.27
N GLN A 102 0.77 -12.81 3.41
CA GLN A 102 2.22 -13.03 3.49
C GLN A 102 3.01 -12.07 2.60
N THR A 103 2.35 -11.43 1.63
CA THR A 103 2.96 -10.51 0.66
C THR A 103 2.03 -9.36 0.34
N PHE A 104 2.54 -8.32 -0.32
CA PHE A 104 1.71 -7.26 -0.88
C PHE A 104 1.34 -7.59 -2.32
N GLU A 105 0.06 -7.80 -2.59
CA GLU A 105 -0.46 -8.15 -3.92
C GLU A 105 -1.01 -6.92 -4.65
N VAL A 106 -0.73 -6.81 -5.95
CA VAL A 106 -1.42 -5.85 -6.82
C VAL A 106 -2.53 -6.60 -7.54
N ARG A 107 -3.78 -6.18 -7.29
CA ARG A 107 -4.98 -6.70 -7.93
C ARG A 107 -5.46 -5.69 -8.97
N ASP A 108 -5.26 -6.00 -10.24
CA ASP A 108 -5.97 -5.29 -11.29
C ASP A 108 -7.43 -5.81 -11.33
N SER A 109 -8.43 -4.97 -11.08
CA SER A 109 -9.79 -5.26 -11.53
C SER A 109 -9.89 -5.06 -13.05
N THR A 110 -8.99 -5.71 -13.80
CA THR A 110 -9.20 -5.87 -15.23
C THR A 110 -10.39 -6.82 -15.40
N CYS A 111 -11.57 -6.22 -15.46
CA CYS A 111 -12.57 -6.66 -16.40
C CYS A 111 -11.82 -6.99 -17.70
N LYS A 112 -11.88 -8.26 -18.09
CA LYS A 112 -11.21 -8.80 -19.27
C LYS A 112 -11.29 -7.79 -20.40
N LYS A 113 -10.17 -7.38 -20.98
CA LYS A 113 -10.18 -7.12 -22.41
C LYS A 113 -10.07 -8.50 -23.06
N PRO A 114 -11.16 -9.14 -23.55
CA PRO A 114 -10.96 -10.08 -24.64
C PRO A 114 -10.27 -9.29 -25.74
N ASN A 115 -9.04 -9.70 -26.05
CA ASN A 115 -8.24 -9.14 -27.12
C ASN A 115 -9.10 -8.96 -28.38
N ALA A 116 -9.06 -7.74 -28.91
CA ALA A 116 -9.27 -7.55 -30.33
C ALA A 116 -8.13 -8.29 -31.05
N ASP A 117 -8.44 -9.40 -31.72
CA ASP A 117 -7.56 -9.98 -32.74
C ASP A 117 -8.40 -10.45 -33.93
N LYS A 118 -8.21 -9.72 -35.04
CA LYS A 118 -8.30 -10.08 -36.46
C LYS A 118 -9.67 -10.40 -37.09
N LYS A 119 -10.07 -9.51 -37.99
CA LYS A 119 -10.59 -9.90 -39.31
C LYS A 119 -9.98 -9.01 -40.38
#